data_AF-A0A8T0E9P4-F1
#
_entry.id   AF-A0A8T0E9P4-F1
#
_cell.length_a   1.000
_cell.length_b   1.000
_cell.length_c   1.000
_cell.angle_alpha   90.00
_cell.angle_beta   90.00
_cell.angle_gamma   90.00
#
_symmetry.space_group_name_H-M   'P 1'
#
loop_
_entity.id
_entity.type
_entity.pdbx_description
1 polymer ?
#
loop_
_entity_poly.entity_id
_entity_poly.type
_entity_poly.pdbx_seq_one_letter_code
_entity_poly.pdbx_strand_id
1 'polypeptide(L)'
;MKMGADVNPPLALSTPLHEACFGGSSECVSLLIEAGACMNANDCHVGTPLHAATFRNHPKCVELLLQAGAPVNATKIHETALHIAARENYVEVAEVLIKYGANVYASNNMNKLPVDLLPETEGRFYDLLIQTATEPVILKDLCRRKIRSVLGSQRMKCLKDLDIPRCLVFYLMYKE
;
A
#
# COMPACT_ATOMS: atom_id res chain seq x y z
N MET A 1 -18.22 14.48 -4.49
CA MET A 1 -18.36 15.41 -3.35
C MET A 1 -19.00 16.76 -3.72
N LYS A 2 -20.08 16.77 -4.49
CA LYS A 2 -20.69 18.03 -4.96
C LYS A 2 -21.54 18.75 -3.90
N MET A 3 -21.71 18.18 -2.69
CA MET A 3 -22.65 18.65 -1.65
C MET A 3 -21.99 18.93 -0.28
N GLY A 4 -20.68 19.18 -0.22
CA GLY A 4 -20.01 19.59 1.03
C GLY A 4 -19.82 18.49 2.09
N ALA A 5 -19.92 17.21 1.72
CA ALA A 5 -19.60 16.10 2.62
C ALA A 5 -18.10 16.11 2.98
N ASP A 6 -17.79 16.04 4.27
CA ASP A 6 -16.41 15.94 4.77
C ASP A 6 -15.80 14.59 4.37
N VAL A 7 -14.62 14.65 3.76
CA VAL A 7 -13.86 13.48 3.30
C VAL A 7 -13.19 12.76 4.47
N ASN A 8 -12.86 13.51 5.52
CA ASN A 8 -12.06 13.09 6.65
C ASN A 8 -12.83 13.34 7.96
N PRO A 9 -14.01 12.71 8.15
CA PRO A 9 -14.84 12.96 9.31
C PRO A 9 -14.07 12.67 10.62
N PRO A 10 -14.05 13.60 11.59
CA PRO A 10 -13.13 13.56 12.74
C PRO A 10 -13.46 12.49 13.80
N LEU A 11 -14.61 11.82 13.71
CA LEU A 11 -15.13 10.90 14.73
C LEU A 11 -15.63 9.56 14.17
N ALA A 12 -15.39 9.27 12.89
CA ALA A 12 -15.77 7.98 12.33
C ALA A 12 -14.65 6.97 12.58
N LEU A 13 -14.98 5.86 13.23
CA LEU A 13 -14.14 4.66 13.28
C LEU A 13 -13.73 4.28 11.83
N SER A 14 -14.71 4.25 10.92
CA SER A 14 -14.50 4.00 9.48
C SER A 14 -14.68 5.27 8.65
N THR A 15 -13.65 5.68 7.90
CA THR A 15 -13.77 6.81 6.94
C THR A 15 -14.45 6.35 5.64
N PRO A 16 -15.00 7.25 4.81
CA PRO A 16 -15.54 6.88 3.50
C PRO A 16 -14.54 6.09 2.64
N LEU A 17 -13.24 6.36 2.79
CA LEU A 17 -12.18 5.63 2.09
C LEU A 17 -12.03 4.19 2.62
N HIS A 18 -12.19 3.95 3.93
CA HIS A 18 -12.24 2.59 4.48
C HIS A 18 -13.38 1.78 3.87
N GLU A 19 -14.59 2.34 3.85
CA GLU A 19 -15.78 1.67 3.29
C GLU A 19 -15.62 1.36 1.80
N ALA A 20 -15.12 2.33 1.01
CA ALA A 20 -14.86 2.11 -0.41
C ALA A 20 -13.82 1.00 -0.64
N CYS A 21 -12.75 0.98 0.16
CA CYS A 21 -11.72 -0.04 0.12
C CYS A 21 -12.23 -1.41 0.57
N PHE A 22 -13.06 -1.48 1.61
CA PHE A 22 -13.65 -2.71 2.12
C PHE A 22 -14.68 -3.30 1.14
N GLY A 23 -15.48 -2.44 0.51
CA GLY A 23 -16.43 -2.80 -0.54
C GLY A 23 -15.80 -3.10 -1.90
N GLY A 24 -14.52 -2.77 -2.11
CA GLY A 24 -13.80 -3.04 -3.36
C GLY A 24 -14.12 -2.10 -4.51
N SER A 25 -14.81 -0.97 -4.26
CA SER A 25 -15.20 -0.03 -5.31
C SER A 25 -14.02 0.88 -5.71
N SER A 26 -13.29 0.46 -6.73
CA SER A 26 -12.10 1.16 -7.23
C SER A 26 -12.40 2.58 -7.74
N GLU A 27 -13.59 2.81 -8.28
CA GLU A 27 -14.10 4.10 -8.74
C GLU A 27 -14.29 5.05 -7.55
N CYS A 28 -14.96 4.58 -6.49
CA CYS A 28 -15.13 5.35 -5.26
C CYS A 28 -13.79 5.65 -4.60
N VAL A 29 -12.87 4.68 -4.54
CA VAL A 29 -11.51 4.88 -4.02
C VAL A 29 -10.79 5.99 -4.81
N SER A 30 -10.85 5.96 -6.14
CA SER A 30 -10.21 6.99 -6.98
C SER A 30 -10.80 8.38 -6.73
N LEU A 31 -12.13 8.51 -6.69
CA LEU A 31 -12.81 9.78 -6.43
C LEU A 31 -12.49 10.35 -5.04
N LEU A 32 -12.39 9.48 -4.02
CA LEU A 32 -12.06 9.89 -2.66
C LEU A 32 -10.60 10.35 -2.56
N ILE A 33 -9.68 9.65 -3.23
CA ILE A 33 -8.27 10.05 -3.33
C ILE A 33 -8.13 11.42 -4.00
N GLU A 34 -8.79 11.63 -5.13
CA GLU A 34 -8.77 12.91 -5.86
C GLU A 34 -9.27 14.08 -5.01
N ALA A 35 -10.22 13.81 -4.13
CA ALA A 35 -10.78 14.79 -3.23
C ALA A 35 -10.00 14.99 -1.92
N GLY A 36 -8.83 14.36 -1.77
CA GLY A 36 -7.94 14.57 -0.63
C GLY A 36 -8.26 13.72 0.60
N ALA A 37 -8.81 12.51 0.40
CA ALA A 37 -9.01 11.56 1.50
C ALA A 37 -7.68 11.19 2.19
N CYS A 38 -7.73 11.11 3.51
CA CYS A 38 -6.63 10.70 4.36
C CYS A 38 -6.36 9.20 4.18
N MET A 39 -5.26 8.85 3.51
CA MET A 39 -4.89 7.46 3.20
C MET A 39 -4.29 6.71 4.38
N ASN A 40 -3.90 7.41 5.45
CA ASN A 40 -3.29 6.85 6.66
C ASN A 40 -4.17 6.99 7.90
N ALA A 41 -5.46 7.33 7.73
CA ALA A 41 -6.43 7.19 8.81
C ALA A 41 -6.38 5.75 9.33
N ASN A 42 -6.34 5.57 10.65
CA ASN A 42 -6.14 4.26 11.27
C ASN A 42 -7.35 3.95 12.16
N ASP A 43 -8.22 3.09 11.68
CA ASP A 43 -9.33 2.53 12.45
C ASP A 43 -8.81 1.45 13.41
N CYS A 44 -9.34 1.42 14.63
CA CYS A 44 -8.88 0.48 15.64
C CYS A 44 -9.27 -0.99 15.34
N HIS A 45 -10.32 -1.22 14.55
CA HIS A 45 -10.79 -2.57 14.21
C HIS A 45 -10.25 -3.06 12.87
N VAL A 46 -10.17 -2.18 11.87
CA VAL A 46 -9.83 -2.50 10.48
C VAL A 46 -8.37 -2.14 10.16
N GLY A 47 -7.81 -1.10 10.77
CA GLY A 47 -6.50 -0.54 10.43
C GLY A 47 -6.61 0.61 9.45
N THR A 48 -5.65 0.75 8.53
CA THR A 48 -5.72 1.77 7.47
C THR A 48 -6.62 1.33 6.30
N PRO A 49 -6.99 2.23 5.37
CA PRO A 49 -7.70 1.83 4.15
C PRO A 49 -6.96 0.75 3.34
N LEU A 50 -5.62 0.74 3.41
CA LEU A 50 -4.81 -0.33 2.81
C LEU A 50 -5.07 -1.68 3.48
N HIS A 51 -5.15 -1.72 4.82
CA HIS A 51 -5.53 -2.94 5.54
C HIS A 51 -6.95 -3.39 5.18
N ALA A 52 -7.90 -2.46 5.06
CA ALA A 52 -9.28 -2.77 4.67
C ALA A 52 -9.35 -3.44 3.28
N ALA A 53 -8.68 -2.85 2.27
CA ALA A 53 -8.63 -3.41 0.92
C ALA A 53 -7.92 -4.77 0.88
N THR A 54 -6.82 -4.93 1.63
CA THR A 54 -6.08 -6.20 1.69
C THR A 54 -6.87 -7.29 2.40
N PHE A 55 -7.53 -6.99 3.51
CA PHE A 55 -8.36 -7.95 4.26
C PHE A 55 -9.51 -8.52 3.42
N ARG A 56 -10.01 -7.74 2.46
CA ARG A 56 -11.09 -8.17 1.55
C ARG A 56 -10.60 -8.63 0.18
N ASN A 57 -9.28 -8.80 0.00
CA ASN A 57 -8.63 -9.23 -1.23
C ASN A 57 -8.97 -8.38 -2.46
N HIS A 58 -8.86 -7.05 -2.34
CA HIS A 58 -9.15 -6.11 -3.44
C HIS A 58 -7.85 -5.53 -4.04
N PRO A 59 -7.12 -6.27 -4.90
CA PRO A 59 -5.80 -5.86 -5.40
C PRO A 59 -5.84 -4.54 -6.17
N LYS A 60 -6.94 -4.24 -6.87
CA LYS A 60 -7.08 -2.96 -7.59
C LYS A 60 -7.16 -1.77 -6.64
N CYS A 61 -7.90 -1.90 -5.53
CA CYS A 61 -7.97 -0.86 -4.51
C CYS A 61 -6.61 -0.69 -3.81
N VAL A 62 -5.93 -1.80 -3.50
CA VAL A 62 -4.55 -1.79 -2.97
C VAL A 62 -3.62 -1.03 -3.89
N GLU A 63 -3.64 -1.31 -5.20
CA GLU A 63 -2.78 -0.62 -6.17
C GLU A 63 -3.08 0.89 -6.22
N LEU A 64 -4.36 1.28 -6.27
CA LEU A 64 -4.76 2.70 -6.29
C LEU A 64 -4.26 3.47 -5.05
N LEU A 65 -4.43 2.89 -3.86
CA LEU A 65 -3.94 3.49 -2.62
C LEU A 65 -2.41 3.67 -2.63
N LEU A 66 -1.67 2.66 -3.08
CA LEU A 66 -0.21 2.72 -3.13
C LEU A 66 0.29 3.67 -4.23
N GLN A 67 -0.42 3.78 -5.35
CA GLN A 67 -0.18 4.78 -6.38
C GLN A 67 -0.35 6.20 -5.83
N ALA A 68 -1.36 6.42 -4.99
CA ALA A 68 -1.65 7.69 -4.34
C ALA A 68 -0.69 8.04 -3.19
N GLY A 69 0.13 7.08 -2.75
CA GLY A 69 1.16 7.29 -1.72
C GLY A 69 0.73 6.85 -0.32
N ALA A 70 -0.23 5.93 -0.21
CA ALA A 70 -0.54 5.29 1.06
C ALA A 70 0.72 4.60 1.64
N PRO A 71 0.94 4.70 2.97
CA PRO A 71 2.09 4.08 3.61
C PRO A 71 2.00 2.55 3.55
N VAL A 72 2.78 1.93 2.67
CA VAL A 72 2.77 0.48 2.42
C VAL A 72 3.08 -0.37 3.66
N ASN A 73 3.91 0.17 4.57
CA ASN A 73 4.33 -0.48 5.81
C ASN A 73 3.61 0.06 7.04
N ALA A 74 2.47 0.75 6.88
CA ALA A 74 1.63 1.08 8.02
C ALA A 74 1.19 -0.20 8.74
N THR A 75 1.02 -0.10 10.05
CA THR A 75 0.69 -1.25 10.90
C THR A 75 -0.65 -1.06 11.59
N LYS A 76 -1.38 -2.16 11.73
CA LYS A 76 -2.53 -2.31 12.61
C LYS A 76 -2.24 -3.45 13.59
N ILE A 77 -2.12 -3.13 14.88
CA ILE A 77 -1.72 -4.10 15.92
C ILE A 77 -0.43 -4.84 15.51
N HIS A 78 0.57 -4.07 15.05
CA HIS A 78 1.87 -4.58 14.58
C HIS A 78 1.83 -5.45 13.30
N GLU A 79 0.66 -5.74 12.72
CA GLU A 79 0.57 -6.39 11.42
C GLU A 79 0.58 -5.34 10.30
N THR A 80 1.36 -5.59 9.25
CA THR A 80 1.29 -4.83 8.00
C THR A 80 0.29 -5.49 7.05
N ALA A 81 -0.11 -4.79 5.98
CA ALA A 81 -0.91 -5.38 4.91
C ALA A 81 -0.27 -6.66 4.33
N LEU A 82 1.07 -6.75 4.28
CA LEU A 82 1.75 -7.95 3.77
C LEU A 82 1.60 -9.16 4.71
N HIS A 83 1.50 -8.96 6.03
CA HIS A 83 1.19 -10.06 6.96
C HIS A 83 -0.20 -10.65 6.69
N ILE A 84 -1.20 -9.78 6.48
CA ILE A 84 -2.57 -10.21 6.14
C ILE A 84 -2.56 -10.98 4.83
N ALA A 85 -1.92 -10.43 3.78
CA ALA A 85 -1.85 -11.10 2.49
C ALA A 85 -1.18 -12.48 2.58
N ALA A 86 -0.11 -12.62 3.37
CA ALA A 86 0.57 -13.90 3.57
C ALA A 86 -0.30 -14.92 4.30
N ARG A 87 -0.93 -14.53 5.42
CA ARG A 87 -1.80 -15.42 6.20
C ARG A 87 -2.96 -15.98 5.37
N GLU A 88 -3.55 -15.15 4.52
CA GLU A 88 -4.70 -15.53 3.69
C GLU A 88 -4.28 -16.03 2.28
N ASN A 89 -2.98 -16.11 1.99
CA ASN A 89 -2.42 -16.51 0.69
C ASN A 89 -2.91 -15.67 -0.51
N TYR A 90 -3.08 -14.35 -0.33
CA TYR A 90 -3.49 -13.40 -1.38
C TYR A 90 -2.31 -12.97 -2.26
N VAL A 91 -1.90 -13.85 -3.18
CA VAL A 91 -0.71 -13.67 -4.03
C VAL A 91 -0.75 -12.35 -4.83
N GLU A 92 -1.87 -12.03 -5.48
CA GLU A 92 -1.97 -10.81 -6.30
C GLU A 92 -1.81 -9.54 -5.47
N VAL A 93 -2.40 -9.51 -4.26
CA VAL A 93 -2.25 -8.38 -3.33
C VAL A 93 -0.79 -8.29 -2.87
N ALA A 94 -0.14 -9.41 -2.58
CA ALA A 94 1.25 -9.44 -2.16
C ALA A 94 2.21 -8.94 -3.25
N GLU A 95 2.00 -9.33 -4.50
CA GLU A 95 2.77 -8.84 -5.65
C GLU A 95 2.68 -7.32 -5.75
N VAL A 96 1.48 -6.75 -5.60
CA VAL A 96 1.27 -5.31 -5.58
C VAL A 96 1.99 -4.69 -4.37
N LEU A 97 1.80 -5.20 -3.15
CA LEU A 97 2.45 -4.66 -1.95
C LEU A 97 3.98 -4.64 -2.09
N ILE A 98 4.60 -5.73 -2.54
CA ILE A 98 6.04 -5.85 -2.75
C ILE A 98 6.52 -4.90 -3.85
N LYS A 99 5.77 -4.80 -4.97
CA LYS A 99 6.05 -3.85 -6.06
C LYS A 99 6.16 -2.41 -5.54
N TYR A 100 5.39 -2.04 -4.53
CA TYR A 100 5.41 -0.70 -3.90
C TYR A 100 6.28 -0.62 -2.63
N GLY A 101 7.04 -1.66 -2.31
CA GLY A 101 8.06 -1.64 -1.27
C GLY A 101 7.61 -2.05 0.11
N ALA A 102 6.64 -2.98 0.19
CA ALA A 102 6.37 -3.69 1.42
C ALA A 102 7.63 -4.37 1.97
N ASN A 103 7.84 -4.26 3.27
CA ASN A 103 8.95 -4.88 3.96
C ASN A 103 8.64 -6.37 4.21
N VAL A 104 9.28 -7.25 3.46
CA VAL A 104 9.17 -8.71 3.61
C VAL A 104 9.76 -9.23 4.93
N TYR A 105 10.52 -8.40 5.65
CA TYR A 105 11.10 -8.70 6.97
C TYR A 105 10.42 -7.95 8.12
N ALA A 106 9.25 -7.36 7.90
CA ALA A 106 8.50 -6.75 9.00
C ALA A 106 8.11 -7.84 10.00
N SER A 107 8.33 -7.62 11.30
CA SER A 107 7.92 -8.56 12.35
C SER A 107 6.64 -8.08 13.03
N ASN A 108 5.65 -8.96 13.19
CA ASN A 108 4.46 -8.67 13.99
C ASN A 108 4.70 -8.88 15.50
N ASN A 109 3.65 -8.74 16.32
CA ASN A 109 3.70 -8.90 17.78
C ASN A 109 4.04 -10.33 18.26
N MET A 110 3.95 -11.32 17.39
CA MET A 110 4.35 -12.71 17.65
C MET A 110 5.78 -12.99 17.17
N ASN A 111 6.54 -11.96 16.77
CA ASN A 111 7.84 -12.06 16.12
C ASN A 111 7.81 -12.90 14.83
N LYS A 112 6.67 -12.92 14.14
CA LYS A 112 6.51 -13.61 12.86
C LYS A 112 6.72 -12.64 11.71
N LEU A 113 7.49 -13.06 10.72
CA LEU A 113 7.61 -12.41 9.42
C LEU A 113 6.43 -12.80 8.52
N PRO A 114 6.14 -12.07 7.43
CA PRO A 114 5.15 -12.48 6.44
C PRO A 114 5.35 -13.92 5.94
N VAL A 115 6.59 -14.34 5.69
CA VAL A 115 6.89 -15.72 5.23
C VAL A 115 6.52 -16.78 6.28
N ASP A 116 6.62 -16.45 7.57
CA ASP A 116 6.28 -17.38 8.66
C ASP A 116 4.77 -17.57 8.85
N LEU A 117 3.94 -16.76 8.18
CA LEU A 117 2.48 -16.83 8.23
C LEU A 117 1.89 -17.62 7.05
N LEU A 118 2.71 -18.07 6.10
CA LEU A 118 2.22 -18.85 4.97
C LEU A 118 1.70 -20.21 5.44
N PRO A 119 0.58 -20.70 4.86
CA PRO A 119 0.02 -22.01 5.22
C PRO A 119 0.93 -23.17 4.77
N GLU A 120 1.72 -22.95 3.71
CA GLU A 120 2.61 -23.94 3.09
C GLU A 120 4.02 -23.34 2.93
N THR A 121 5.04 -24.20 3.05
CA THR A 121 6.46 -23.82 2.89
C THR A 121 6.93 -23.89 1.43
N GLU A 122 6.00 -24.00 0.49
CA GLU A 122 6.25 -24.11 -0.94
C GLU A 122 5.12 -23.42 -1.71
N GLY A 123 5.35 -23.14 -3.00
CA GLY A 123 4.35 -22.54 -3.89
C GLY A 123 4.58 -21.06 -4.20
N ARG A 124 3.74 -20.52 -5.09
CA ARG A 124 3.96 -19.21 -5.74
C ARG A 124 4.19 -18.06 -4.76
N PHE A 125 3.45 -18.03 -3.65
CA PHE A 125 3.63 -16.97 -2.64
C PHE A 125 4.97 -17.12 -1.93
N TYR A 126 5.31 -18.33 -1.51
CA TYR A 126 6.59 -18.63 -0.86
C TYR A 126 7.75 -18.21 -1.77
N ASP A 127 7.72 -18.63 -3.04
CA ASP A 127 8.73 -18.26 -4.04
C ASP A 127 8.84 -16.74 -4.21
N LEU A 128 7.70 -16.04 -4.26
CA LEU A 128 7.66 -14.57 -4.35
C LEU A 128 8.38 -13.91 -3.16
N LEU A 129 8.13 -14.36 -1.92
CA LEU A 129 8.78 -13.80 -0.73
C LEU A 129 10.27 -14.15 -0.67
N ILE A 130 10.67 -15.38 -1.02
CA ILE A 130 12.07 -15.79 -1.01
C ILE A 130 12.88 -15.08 -2.11
N GLN A 131 12.36 -15.00 -3.34
CA GLN A 131 13.02 -14.25 -4.41
C GLN A 131 13.23 -12.78 -4.02
N THR A 132 12.20 -12.16 -3.46
CA THR A 132 12.27 -10.74 -3.07
C THR A 132 13.12 -10.49 -1.81
N ALA A 133 13.31 -11.51 -0.96
CA ALA A 133 14.24 -11.49 0.16
C ALA A 133 15.71 -11.73 -0.26
N THR A 134 15.93 -12.47 -1.35
CA THR A 134 17.28 -12.84 -1.80
C THR A 134 17.86 -11.88 -2.83
N GLU A 135 17.01 -11.16 -3.58
CA GLU A 135 17.45 -10.10 -4.48
C GLU A 135 17.88 -8.84 -3.70
N PRO A 136 19.14 -8.39 -3.80
CA PRO A 136 19.53 -7.13 -3.19
C PRO A 136 18.76 -6.00 -3.87
N VAL A 137 17.92 -5.29 -3.11
CA VAL A 137 17.20 -4.12 -3.61
C VAL A 137 18.22 -3.12 -4.16
N ILE A 138 18.25 -2.92 -5.48
CA ILE A 138 19.21 -2.03 -6.12
C ILE A 138 18.96 -0.61 -5.61
N LEU A 139 20.03 0.16 -5.38
CA LEU A 139 19.96 1.51 -4.80
C LEU A 139 18.90 2.41 -5.47
N LYS A 140 18.71 2.27 -6.80
CA LYS A 140 17.67 3.00 -7.55
C LYS A 140 16.24 2.74 -7.03
N ASP A 141 15.92 1.50 -6.65
CA ASP A 141 14.60 1.11 -6.16
C ASP A 141 14.38 1.58 -4.72
N LEU A 142 15.43 1.55 -3.88
CA LEU A 142 15.44 2.17 -2.55
C LEU A 142 15.20 3.68 -2.64
N CYS A 143 15.96 4.38 -3.48
CA CYS A 143 15.81 5.81 -3.72
C CYS A 143 14.40 6.13 -4.20
N ARG A 144 13.87 5.37 -5.17
CA ARG A 144 12.50 5.54 -5.66
C ARG A 144 11.46 5.39 -4.55
N ARG A 145 11.52 4.32 -3.75
CA ARG A 145 10.60 4.08 -2.63
C ARG A 145 10.63 5.24 -1.64
N LYS A 146 11.84 5.68 -1.25
CA LYS A 146 12.01 6.77 -0.29
C LYS A 146 11.47 8.09 -0.82
N ILE A 147 11.80 8.45 -2.06
CA ILE A 147 11.33 9.68 -2.71
C ILE A 147 9.79 9.66 -2.83
N ARG A 148 9.19 8.56 -3.28
CA ARG A 148 7.73 8.44 -3.40
C ARG A 148 7.02 8.56 -2.06
N SER A 149 7.59 7.98 -1.00
CA SER A 149 7.05 8.09 0.36
C SER A 149 7.09 9.54 0.88
N VAL A 150 8.14 10.31 0.58
CA VAL A 150 8.24 11.70 1.00
C VAL A 150 7.26 12.60 0.22
N LEU A 151 7.09 12.35 -1.07
CA LEU A 151 6.25 13.19 -1.93
C LEU A 151 4.74 12.91 -1.78
N GLY A 152 4.35 11.70 -1.36
CA GLY A 152 2.95 11.34 -1.13
C GLY A 152 2.02 11.70 -2.30
N SER A 153 0.91 12.35 -1.99
CA SER A 153 -0.10 12.81 -2.99
C SER A 153 0.40 13.97 -3.87
N GLN A 154 1.42 14.72 -3.44
CA GLN A 154 2.00 15.84 -4.20
C GLN A 154 2.99 15.37 -5.30
N ARG A 155 3.26 14.06 -5.39
CA ARG A 155 4.27 13.48 -6.30
C ARG A 155 4.19 13.99 -7.73
N MET A 156 2.98 14.06 -8.30
CA MET A 156 2.78 14.48 -9.69
C MET A 156 3.16 15.93 -9.96
N LYS A 157 3.04 16.79 -8.94
CA LYS A 157 3.36 18.22 -9.01
C LYS A 157 4.86 18.40 -8.78
N CYS A 158 5.37 17.89 -7.66
CA CYS A 158 6.76 18.09 -7.26
C CYS A 158 7.78 17.46 -8.22
N LEU A 159 7.51 16.29 -8.80
CA LEU A 159 8.46 15.63 -9.71
C LEU A 159 8.66 16.37 -11.04
N LYS A 160 7.69 17.19 -11.47
CA LYS A 160 7.80 17.98 -12.72
C LYS A 160 8.70 19.20 -12.55
N ASP A 161 8.82 19.70 -11.32
CA ASP A 161 9.56 20.92 -10.98
C ASP A 161 11.01 20.63 -10.54
N LEU A 162 11.37 19.35 -10.39
CA LEU A 162 12.74 18.95 -10.03
C LEU A 162 13.65 18.97 -11.25
N ASP A 163 14.83 19.56 -11.09
CA ASP A 163 15.89 19.56 -12.11
C ASP A 163 16.62 18.21 -12.14
N ILE A 164 15.93 17.18 -12.63
CA ILE A 164 16.44 15.82 -12.80
C ILE A 164 16.12 15.29 -14.21
N PRO A 165 16.94 14.36 -14.75
CA PRO A 165 16.71 13.76 -16.06
C PRO A 165 15.29 13.20 -16.24
N ARG A 166 14.70 13.40 -17.42
CA ARG A 166 13.34 12.91 -17.74
C ARG A 166 13.17 11.41 -17.51
N CYS A 167 14.19 10.61 -17.80
CA CYS A 167 14.15 9.16 -17.53
C CYS A 167 13.96 8.85 -16.04
N LEU A 168 14.56 9.64 -15.15
CA LEU A 168 14.36 9.51 -13.70
C LEU A 168 12.99 10.03 -13.27
N VAL A 169 12.47 11.11 -13.88
CA VAL A 169 11.09 11.54 -13.66
C VAL A 169 10.11 10.41 -14.03
N PHE A 170 10.25 9.83 -15.22
CA PHE A 170 9.43 8.69 -15.65
C PHE A 170 9.59 7.51 -14.71
N TYR A 171 10.81 7.12 -14.36
CA TYR A 171 11.06 6.03 -13.41
C TYR A 171 10.47 6.31 -12.02
N LEU A 172 10.48 7.55 -11.54
CA LEU A 172 9.87 7.91 -10.26
C LEU A 172 8.34 7.98 -10.34
N MET A 173 7.77 8.25 -11.51
CA MET A 173 6.32 8.36 -11.74
C MET A 173 5.67 7.02 -12.10
N TYR A 174 6.19 6.32 -13.10
CA TYR A 174 5.66 5.14 -13.77
C TYR A 174 6.66 3.99 -13.63
N LYS A 175 6.21 2.76 -13.38
CA LYS A 175 7.07 1.57 -13.45
C LYS A 175 6.82 0.96 -14.83
N GLU A 176 7.90 0.65 -15.58
CA GLU A 176 7.81 -0.27 -16.71
C GLU A 176 7.31 -1.64 -16.24
#